data_AF-A0A526RLI5-F1
#
_entry.id   AF-A0A526RLI5-F1
#
_cell.length_a   1.000
_cell.length_b   1.000
_cell.length_c   1.000
_cell.angle_alpha   90.00
_cell.angle_beta   90.00
_cell.angle_gamma   90.00
#
_symmetry.space_group_name_H-M   'P 1'
#
loop_
_entity.id
_entity.type
_entity.pdbx_description
1 polymer ?
#
loop_
_entity_poly.entity_id
_entity_poly.type
_entity_poly.pdbx_seq_one_letter_code
_entity_poly.pdbx_strand_id
1 'polypeptide(L)' 'YARTLAEWRQRFWGSWEKIVPLGFDERFKKLWEFYLHYCEAGFRASYIDVRQVVYKA' A
#
# COMPACT_ATOMS: atom_id res chain seq x y z
N TYR A 1 -3.30 -10.16 0.60
CA TYR A 1 -3.25 -8.68 0.47
C TYR A 1 -2.13 -8.14 -0.43
N ALA A 2 -1.02 -8.85 -0.65
CA ALA A 2 0.09 -8.36 -1.48
C ALA A 2 -0.35 -7.77 -2.83
N ARG A 3 -1.23 -8.47 -3.57
CA ARG A 3 -1.80 -7.97 -4.84
C ARG A 3 -2.48 -6.61 -4.69
N THR A 4 -3.31 -6.43 -3.66
CA THR A 4 -4.02 -5.18 -3.39
C THR A 4 -3.04 -4.02 -3.20
N LEU A 5 -1.98 -4.22 -2.41
CA LEU A 5 -0.95 -3.21 -2.17
C LEU A 5 -0.16 -2.86 -3.44
N ALA A 6 0.13 -3.86 -4.28
CA ALA A 6 0.75 -3.64 -5.58
C ALA A 6 -0.14 -2.79 -6.51
N GLU A 7 -1.44 -3.10 -6.58
CA GLU A 7 -2.40 -2.31 -7.37
C GLU A 7 -2.53 -0.87 -6.83
N TRP A 8 -2.55 -0.69 -5.51
CA TRP A 8 -2.59 0.63 -4.89
C TRP A 8 -1.34 1.45 -5.20
N ARG A 9 -0.15 0.85 -5.18
CA ARG A 9 1.08 1.52 -5.58
C ARG A 9 1.03 2.01 -7.02
N GLN A 10 0.60 1.14 -7.95
CA GLN A 10 0.47 1.53 -9.36
C GLN A 10 -0.50 2.71 -9.54
N ARG A 11 -1.64 2.68 -8.85
CA ARG A 11 -2.61 3.80 -8.85
C ARG A 11 -2.06 5.07 -8.21
N PHE A 12 -1.28 4.95 -7.14
CA PHE A 12 -0.61 6.07 -6.46
C PHE A 12 0.37 6.76 -7.40
N TRP A 13 1.25 6.00 -8.06
CA TRP A 13 2.16 6.52 -9.07
C TRP A 13 1.45 7.24 -10.21
N GLY A 14 0.42 6.59 -10.78
CA GLY A 14 -0.37 7.20 -11.86
C GLY A 14 -1.20 8.41 -11.45
N SER A 15 -1.38 8.65 -10.14
CA SER A 15 -2.11 9.80 -9.62
C SER A 15 -1.19 10.92 -9.10
N TRP A 16 0.14 10.75 -9.14
CA TRP A 16 1.07 11.69 -8.50
C TRP A 16 0.90 13.13 -8.99
N GLU A 17 0.73 13.34 -10.29
CA GLU A 17 0.50 14.67 -10.88
C GLU A 17 -0.77 15.36 -10.34
N LYS A 18 -1.77 14.58 -9.91
CA LYS A 18 -2.99 15.09 -9.27
C LYS A 18 -2.83 15.33 -7.77
N ILE A 19 -1.83 14.72 -7.15
CA ILE A 19 -1.56 14.79 -5.71
C ILE A 19 -0.65 15.98 -5.40
N VAL A 20 0.32 16.32 -6.27
CA VAL A 20 1.22 17.47 -6.08
C VAL A 20 0.48 18.78 -5.77
N PRO A 21 -0.61 19.16 -6.49
CA PRO A 21 -1.34 20.39 -6.21
C PRO A 21 -2.06 20.41 -4.86
N LEU A 22 -2.22 19.25 -4.21
CA LEU A 22 -2.81 19.15 -2.86
C LEU A 22 -1.81 19.51 -1.75
N GLY A 23 -0.56 19.83 -2.11
CA GLY A 23 0.48 20.27 -1.16
C GLY A 23 1.38 19.15 -0.64
N PHE A 24 1.31 17.95 -1.21
CA PHE A 24 2.21 16.85 -0.86
C PHE A 24 3.52 16.92 -1.63
N ASP A 25 4.62 16.67 -0.93
CA ASP A 25 5.98 16.79 -1.48
C ASP A 25 6.61 15.42 -1.83
N GLU A 26 7.79 15.47 -2.44
CA GLU A 26 8.55 14.27 -2.80
C GLU A 26 8.96 13.43 -1.57
N ARG A 27 9.06 14.04 -0.37
CA ARG A 27 9.32 13.30 0.87
C ARG A 27 8.12 12.42 1.22
N PHE A 28 6.90 12.98 1.14
CA PHE A 28 5.67 12.23 1.31
C PHE A 28 5.56 11.09 0.29
N LYS A 29 5.86 11.37 -0.98
CA LYS A 29 5.85 10.36 -2.05
C LYS A 29 6.71 9.15 -1.70
N LYS A 30 7.97 9.39 -1.36
CA LYS A 30 8.94 8.33 -1.02
C LYS A 30 8.50 7.53 0.21
N LEU A 31 7.96 8.21 1.22
CA LEU A 31 7.41 7.54 2.40
C LEU A 31 6.27 6.59 2.02
N TRP A 32 5.36 7.05 1.17
CA TRP A 32 4.19 6.26 0.76
C TRP A 32 4.59 5.09 -0.16
N GLU A 33 5.54 5.31 -1.06
CA GLU A 33 6.14 4.25 -1.88
C GLU A 33 6.80 3.18 -1.01
N PHE A 34 7.59 3.60 -0.01
CA PHE A 34 8.22 2.69 0.93
C PHE A 34 7.18 1.88 1.71
N TYR A 35 6.17 2.56 2.26
CA TYR A 35 5.08 1.92 3.01
C TYR A 35 4.38 0.82 2.19
N LEU A 36 3.99 1.14 0.95
CA LEU A 36 3.28 0.19 0.08
C LEU A 36 4.16 -1.02 -0.29
N HIS A 37 5.45 -0.82 -0.57
CA HIS A 37 6.39 -1.92 -0.83
C HIS A 37 6.64 -2.77 0.41
N TYR A 38 6.89 -2.14 1.56
CA TYR A 38 7.19 -2.82 2.80
C TYR A 38 6.03 -3.74 3.22
N CYS A 39 4.80 -3.22 3.18
CA CYS A 39 3.62 -4.03 3.47
C CYS A 39 3.41 -5.14 2.42
N GLU A 40 3.61 -4.86 1.13
CA GLU A 40 3.49 -5.89 0.09
C GLU A 40 4.47 -7.04 0.35
N ALA A 41 5.73 -6.72 0.64
CA ALA A 41 6.77 -7.69 0.97
C ALA A 41 6.39 -8.51 2.21
N GLY A 42 5.86 -7.87 3.26
CA GLY A 42 5.37 -8.57 4.44
C GLY A 42 4.31 -9.63 4.12
N PHE A 43 3.35 -9.31 3.25
CA PHE A 43 2.34 -10.28 2.81
C PHE A 43 2.92 -11.36 1.86
N ARG A 44 3.84 -11.01 0.96
CA ARG A 44 4.47 -12.00 0.05
C ARG A 44 5.36 -12.99 0.79
N ALA A 45 6.07 -12.51 1.81
CA ALA A 45 6.94 -13.32 2.66
C ALA A 45 6.16 -14.13 3.72
N SER A 46 4.83 -14.05 3.75
CA SER A 46 3.98 -14.65 4.78
C SER A 46 4.35 -14.23 6.22
N TYR A 47 4.99 -13.07 6.37
CA TYR A 47 5.34 -12.50 7.68
C TYR A 47 4.11 -11.90 8.39
N ILE A 48 3.12 -11.46 7.59
CA ILE A 48 1.82 -10.97 8.03
C ILE A 48 0.72 -11.58 7.16
N ASP A 49 -0.50 -11.67 7.71
CA ASP A 49 -1.66 -12.19 6.97
C ASP A 49 -2.97 -11.49 7.37
N VAL A 50 -4.00 -11.63 6.53
CA VAL A 50 -5.38 -11.25 6.86
C VAL A 50 -6.20 -12.50 7.10
N ARG A 51 -7.02 -12.48 8.14
CA ARG A 51 -7.95 -13.56 8.46
C ARG A 51 -9.37 -13.01 8.52
N GLN A 52 -10.29 -13.76 7.95
CA GLN A 52 -11.72 -13.62 8.21
C GLN A 52 -12.11 -14.80 9.09
N VAL A 53 -12.65 -14.52 10.27
CA VAL A 53 -13.00 -15.54 11.26
C VAL A 53 -14.46 -15.37 11.61
N VAL A 54 -15.22 -16.48 11.57
CA VAL A 54 -16.63 -16.54 11.94
C VAL A 54 -16.77 -17.57 13.03
N TYR A 55 -17.37 -17.17 14.15
CA TYR A 55 -17.65 -18.05 15.28
C TYR A 55 -19.13 -18.42 15.29
N LYS A 56 -19.43 -19.67 15.68
CA LYS A 56 -20.78 -20.12 16.01
C LYS A 56 -20.80 -20.56 17.47
N ALA A 57 -21.88 -20.21 18.15
CA ALA A 57 -22.20 -20.73 19.49
C ALA A 57 -22.62 -22.19 19.41
#